data_AF-A0A1J5IPV2-F1
#
_entry.id   AF-A0A1J5IPV2-F1
#
_cell.length_a   1.000
_cell.length_b   1.000
_cell.length_c   1.000
_cell.angle_alpha   90.00
_cell.angle_beta   90.00
_cell.angle_gamma   90.00
#
_symmetry.space_group_name_H-M   'P 1'
#
loop_
_entity.id
_entity.type
_entity.pdbx_description
1 polymer ?
#
loop_
_entity_poly.entity_id
_entity_poly.type
_entity_poly.pdbx_seq_one_letter_code
_entity_poly.pdbx_strand_id
1 'polypeptide(L)'
;MITINSFLHREVLNDIIRRWMYDEARPSDADLITRLVHFNHIFAARYLDLFAGKIFRGLHPGALSSRSVQIKGDLKDALFFSLPYRNERIDELIRDYHQNPGRFYRETPFHGTLYFTRRNGFSAYVGSSRIKRVRRLAEKSARRIIDRIFDTIKRHAETLADERARLLGIPRERLLTTPADMTEEFLRAENRLLDDLRNKRPIAGDKEPLVINDVAGVKVIQEAPEQRKLMTLLGQMPGCEVVEEEVHAGRYNATNLIVRFRPPREEILTRPLGPGILNIMQSRGFSPYEANRSFVEFVRSGEEDVLVEIIVSNYQEMLESEVGLCIHEDRIIEQRLCQQYRGPLARNIQCLLEYLFAFPASHRRELGELPIKIWNRYLPDYFDEILKQLFRIPPDNFLE
;
A
#
# COMPACT_ATOMS: atom_id res chain seq x y z
N MET A 1 6.93 0.30 14.71
CA MET A 1 5.77 1.00 14.12
C MET A 1 5.18 0.26 12.92
N ILE A 2 5.74 0.39 11.71
CA ILE A 2 5.24 -0.31 10.50
C ILE A 2 6.39 -0.64 9.55
N THR A 3 6.37 -1.85 8.99
CA THR A 3 7.39 -2.39 8.09
C THR A 3 6.76 -2.70 6.74
N ILE A 4 7.43 -2.28 5.66
CA ILE A 4 6.98 -2.46 4.28
C ILE A 4 7.87 -3.51 3.64
N ASN A 5 7.39 -4.74 3.58
CA ASN A 5 8.24 -5.90 3.28
C ASN A 5 8.62 -6.04 1.81
N SER A 6 7.97 -5.30 0.91
CA SER A 6 8.40 -5.19 -0.49
C SER A 6 9.58 -4.22 -0.69
N PHE A 7 10.01 -3.51 0.35
CA PHE A 7 11.07 -2.50 0.28
C PHE A 7 12.35 -2.96 0.95
N LEU A 8 13.46 -2.38 0.49
CA LEU A 8 14.74 -2.36 1.18
C LEU A 8 14.78 -1.24 2.24
N HIS A 9 15.70 -1.39 3.19
CA HIS A 9 15.92 -0.53 4.35
C HIS A 9 14.64 -0.34 5.16
N ARG A 10 13.89 -1.44 5.34
CA ARG A 10 12.53 -1.42 5.92
C ARG A 10 12.52 -0.99 7.38
N GLU A 11 13.59 -1.30 8.11
CA GLU A 11 13.79 -0.86 9.50
C GLU A 11 14.10 0.64 9.59
N VAL A 12 14.83 1.19 8.61
CA VAL A 12 15.12 2.64 8.56
C VAL A 12 13.84 3.43 8.33
N LEU A 13 12.99 2.97 7.40
CA LEU A 13 11.68 3.60 7.16
C LEU A 13 10.76 3.46 8.39
N ASN A 14 10.74 2.30 9.05
CA ASN A 14 9.98 2.09 10.29
C ASN A 14 10.41 3.08 11.38
N ASP A 15 11.72 3.28 11.57
CA ASP A 15 12.26 4.22 12.55
C ASP A 15 11.90 5.67 12.22
N ILE A 16 11.98 6.09 10.94
CA ILE A 16 11.55 7.44 10.53
C ILE A 16 10.06 7.66 10.86
N ILE A 17 9.20 6.73 10.46
CA ILE A 17 7.75 6.83 10.73
C ILE A 17 7.51 6.92 12.25
N ARG A 18 8.18 6.07 13.03
CA ARG A 18 8.10 6.09 14.50
C ARG A 18 8.51 7.45 15.05
N ARG A 19 9.70 7.95 14.70
CA ARG A 19 10.22 9.23 15.21
C ARG A 19 9.31 10.38 14.84
N TRP A 20 8.78 10.41 13.63
CA TRP A 20 7.85 11.47 13.20
C TRP A 20 6.54 11.45 13.99
N MET A 21 6.03 10.27 14.35
CA MET A 21 4.86 10.17 15.22
C MET A 21 5.10 10.73 16.63
N TYR A 22 6.34 10.72 17.12
CA TYR A 22 6.71 11.28 18.43
C TYR A 22 7.26 12.72 18.34
N ASP A 23 7.14 13.40 17.20
CA ASP A 23 7.71 14.74 16.96
C ASP A 23 9.25 14.79 17.13
N GLU A 24 9.93 13.69 16.75
CA GLU A 24 11.39 13.52 16.85
C GLU A 24 12.07 13.44 15.47
N ALA A 25 11.53 14.18 14.51
CA ALA A 25 12.14 14.26 13.19
C ALA A 25 13.55 14.86 13.27
N ARG A 26 14.45 14.35 12.44
CA ARG A 26 15.84 14.80 12.34
C ARG A 26 16.05 15.52 11.02
N PRO A 27 16.95 16.52 10.93
CA PRO A 27 17.27 17.17 9.67
C PRO A 27 17.67 16.19 8.55
N SER A 28 18.40 15.13 8.90
CA SER A 28 18.83 14.06 7.98
C SER A 28 17.67 13.26 7.38
N ASP A 29 16.47 13.30 7.98
CA ASP A 29 15.32 12.55 7.48
C ASP A 29 14.88 13.00 6.11
N ALA A 30 15.08 14.29 5.76
CA ALA A 30 14.69 14.84 4.47
C ALA A 30 15.36 14.10 3.30
N ASP A 31 16.66 13.85 3.41
CA ASP A 31 17.42 13.11 2.41
C ASP A 31 17.13 11.61 2.50
N LEU A 32 17.07 11.05 3.71
CA LEU A 32 16.82 9.63 3.92
C LEU A 32 15.47 9.21 3.35
N ILE A 33 14.38 9.95 3.65
CA ILE A 33 13.05 9.61 3.13
C ILE A 33 12.97 9.76 1.61
N THR A 34 13.68 10.75 1.06
CA THR A 34 13.76 10.96 -0.39
C THR A 34 14.39 9.76 -1.08
N ARG A 35 15.52 9.26 -0.56
CA ARG A 35 16.18 8.06 -1.07
C ARG A 35 15.31 6.82 -0.86
N LEU A 36 14.78 6.63 0.35
CA LEU A 36 13.94 5.47 0.70
C LEU A 36 12.73 5.34 -0.23
N VAL A 37 12.00 6.43 -0.50
CA VAL A 37 10.80 6.35 -1.34
C VAL A 37 11.15 6.15 -2.81
N HIS A 38 12.06 6.96 -3.37
CA HIS A 38 12.37 6.91 -4.80
C HIS A 38 13.19 5.67 -5.17
N PHE A 39 14.22 5.34 -4.40
CA PHE A 39 15.05 4.17 -4.69
C PHE A 39 14.28 2.87 -4.51
N ASN A 40 13.44 2.74 -3.48
CA ASN A 40 12.58 1.56 -3.36
C ASN A 40 11.56 1.47 -4.49
N HIS A 41 10.98 2.58 -4.94
CA HIS A 41 10.05 2.54 -6.07
C HIS A 41 10.72 2.02 -7.35
N ILE A 42 11.95 2.46 -7.62
CA ILE A 42 12.74 2.01 -8.78
C ILE A 42 13.19 0.57 -8.63
N PHE A 43 13.70 0.20 -7.46
CA PHE A 43 14.10 -1.16 -7.14
C PHE A 43 12.91 -2.11 -7.31
N ALA A 44 11.74 -1.75 -6.77
CA ALA A 44 10.50 -2.48 -6.92
C ALA A 44 10.04 -2.61 -8.37
N ALA A 45 10.10 -1.55 -9.16
CA ALA A 45 9.77 -1.62 -10.57
C ALA A 45 10.65 -2.62 -11.32
N ARG A 46 11.96 -2.60 -11.04
CA ARG A 46 12.92 -3.47 -11.73
C ARG A 46 12.82 -4.92 -11.29
N TYR A 47 12.76 -5.21 -9.99
CA TYR A 47 12.64 -6.60 -9.57
C TYR A 47 11.29 -7.19 -9.96
N LEU A 48 10.21 -6.38 -9.94
CA LEU A 48 8.87 -6.87 -10.26
C LEU A 48 8.75 -7.19 -11.76
N ASP A 49 9.36 -6.39 -12.64
CA ASP A 49 9.45 -6.69 -14.07
C ASP A 49 10.17 -8.03 -14.33
N LEU A 50 11.33 -8.24 -13.66
CA LEU A 50 12.06 -9.51 -13.76
C LEU A 50 11.28 -10.69 -13.18
N PHE A 51 10.66 -10.50 -12.02
CA PHE A 51 9.88 -11.53 -11.33
C PHE A 51 8.65 -11.93 -12.14
N ALA A 52 7.80 -10.96 -12.50
CA ALA A 52 6.60 -11.20 -13.30
C ALA A 52 6.96 -11.77 -14.68
N GLY A 53 8.03 -11.29 -15.32
CA GLY A 53 8.54 -11.84 -16.57
C GLY A 53 8.89 -13.33 -16.45
N LYS A 54 9.53 -13.77 -15.37
CA LYS A 54 9.82 -15.20 -15.11
C LYS A 54 8.53 -16.00 -14.89
N ILE A 55 7.59 -15.47 -14.11
CA ILE A 55 6.30 -16.11 -13.85
C ILE A 55 5.52 -16.33 -15.15
N PHE A 56 5.28 -15.28 -15.93
CA PHE A 56 4.45 -15.39 -17.14
C PHE A 56 5.12 -16.21 -18.25
N ARG A 57 6.45 -16.15 -18.40
CA ARG A 57 7.17 -17.04 -19.34
C ARG A 57 7.14 -18.50 -18.90
N GLY A 58 7.19 -18.77 -17.60
CA GLY A 58 7.11 -20.12 -17.05
C GLY A 58 5.71 -20.74 -17.16
N LEU A 59 4.67 -19.92 -17.03
CA LEU A 59 3.27 -20.37 -17.10
C LEU A 59 2.74 -20.50 -18.53
N HIS A 60 3.20 -19.65 -19.45
CA HIS A 60 2.67 -19.57 -20.80
C HIS A 60 3.75 -19.85 -21.84
N PRO A 61 3.71 -21.01 -22.51
CA PRO A 61 4.63 -21.28 -23.61
C PRO A 61 4.36 -20.32 -24.78
N GLY A 62 5.41 -19.74 -25.34
CA GLY A 62 5.33 -18.84 -26.51
C GLY A 62 5.92 -17.45 -26.27
N ALA A 63 5.70 -16.56 -27.24
CA ALA A 63 6.16 -15.18 -27.16
C ALA A 63 5.33 -14.39 -26.14
N LEU A 64 5.98 -13.92 -25.08
CA LEU A 64 5.42 -12.99 -24.10
C LEU A 64 5.60 -11.55 -24.60
N SER A 65 4.52 -10.79 -24.65
CA SER A 65 4.57 -9.34 -24.83
C SER A 65 4.04 -8.63 -23.59
N SER A 66 4.48 -7.41 -23.35
CA SER A 66 4.02 -6.59 -22.23
C SER A 66 3.79 -5.14 -22.63
N ARG A 67 2.90 -4.47 -21.91
CA ARG A 67 2.56 -3.07 -22.13
C ARG A 67 2.37 -2.35 -20.80
N SER A 68 3.03 -1.20 -20.64
CA SER A 68 2.77 -0.30 -19.50
C SER A 68 1.45 0.43 -19.68
N VAL A 69 0.68 0.58 -18.61
CA VAL A 69 -0.63 1.23 -18.58
C VAL A 69 -0.75 2.16 -17.38
N GLN A 70 -1.51 3.24 -17.53
CA GLN A 70 -1.58 4.30 -16.51
C GLN A 70 -2.93 4.34 -15.79
N ILE A 71 -4.00 3.85 -16.42
CA ILE A 71 -5.35 3.85 -15.87
C ILE A 71 -5.95 2.44 -15.87
N LYS A 72 -6.97 2.25 -15.03
CA LYS A 72 -7.71 0.98 -14.93
C LYS A 72 -8.48 0.64 -16.21
N GLY A 73 -8.88 1.63 -16.99
CA GLY A 73 -9.54 1.42 -18.28
C GLY A 73 -8.74 0.54 -19.23
N ASP A 74 -7.43 0.78 -19.34
CA ASP A 74 -6.56 -0.01 -20.22
C ASP A 74 -6.51 -1.49 -19.81
N LEU A 75 -6.57 -1.77 -18.50
CA LEU A 75 -6.66 -3.13 -17.96
C LEU A 75 -8.01 -3.77 -18.31
N LYS A 76 -9.10 -3.03 -18.12
CA LYS A 76 -10.46 -3.51 -18.40
C LYS A 76 -10.64 -3.81 -19.89
N ASP A 77 -10.16 -2.93 -20.76
CA ASP A 77 -10.18 -3.14 -22.21
C ASP A 77 -9.36 -4.37 -22.61
N ALA A 78 -8.20 -4.57 -21.98
CA ALA A 78 -7.36 -5.74 -22.25
C ALA A 78 -8.06 -7.07 -21.88
N LEU A 79 -8.90 -7.08 -20.84
CA LEU A 79 -9.71 -8.24 -20.48
C LEU A 79 -10.73 -8.59 -21.55
N PHE A 80 -11.28 -7.61 -22.27
CA PHE A 80 -12.33 -7.82 -23.28
C PHE A 80 -11.78 -8.10 -24.69
N PHE A 81 -10.54 -7.68 -24.98
CA PHE A 81 -9.96 -7.78 -26.32
C PHE A 81 -9.78 -9.23 -26.81
N SER A 82 -9.52 -10.18 -25.91
CA SER A 82 -9.36 -11.59 -26.25
C SER A 82 -9.93 -12.47 -25.13
N LEU A 83 -11.17 -12.92 -25.34
CA LEU A 83 -11.89 -13.76 -24.39
C LEU A 83 -11.39 -15.21 -24.50
N PRO A 84 -10.88 -15.83 -23.42
CA PRO A 84 -10.48 -17.24 -23.46
C PRO A 84 -11.68 -18.18 -23.60
N TYR A 85 -12.84 -17.77 -23.09
CA TYR A 85 -14.14 -18.45 -23.22
C TYR A 85 -15.27 -17.43 -22.99
N ARG A 86 -16.51 -17.82 -23.32
CA ARG A 86 -17.72 -17.02 -23.10
C ARG A 86 -18.77 -17.84 -22.37
N ASN A 87 -19.57 -17.15 -21.57
CA ASN A 87 -20.79 -17.66 -20.96
C ASN A 87 -21.74 -16.47 -20.73
N GLU A 88 -22.98 -16.75 -20.32
CA GLU A 88 -24.01 -15.72 -20.12
C GLU A 88 -23.56 -14.62 -19.16
N ARG A 89 -22.85 -14.98 -18.10
CA ARG A 89 -22.37 -14.04 -17.09
C ARG A 89 -21.27 -13.12 -17.64
N ILE A 90 -20.31 -13.66 -18.38
CA ILE A 90 -19.26 -12.87 -19.05
C ILE A 90 -19.89 -11.89 -20.04
N ASP A 91 -20.86 -12.34 -20.83
CA ASP A 91 -21.54 -11.48 -21.80
C ASP A 91 -22.36 -10.37 -21.12
N GLU A 92 -22.96 -10.64 -19.97
CA GLU A 92 -23.62 -9.63 -19.12
C GLU A 92 -22.62 -8.56 -18.64
N LEU A 93 -21.50 -8.98 -18.02
CA LEU A 93 -20.47 -8.07 -17.52
C LEU A 93 -19.90 -7.15 -18.62
N ILE A 94 -19.68 -7.71 -19.82
CA ILE A 94 -19.19 -6.96 -20.97
C ILE A 94 -20.23 -5.94 -21.44
N ARG A 95 -21.51 -6.34 -21.53
CA ARG A 95 -22.60 -5.41 -21.91
C ARG A 95 -22.72 -4.27 -20.91
N ASP A 96 -22.74 -4.57 -19.62
CA ASP A 96 -22.88 -3.57 -18.55
C ASP A 96 -21.72 -2.56 -18.60
N TYR A 97 -20.50 -3.07 -18.78
CA TYR A 97 -19.31 -2.24 -18.93
C TYR A 97 -19.41 -1.29 -20.13
N HIS A 98 -19.82 -1.79 -21.30
CA HIS A 98 -19.92 -0.96 -22.50
C HIS A 98 -21.09 0.03 -22.44
N GLN A 99 -22.19 -0.31 -21.78
CA GLN A 99 -23.32 0.59 -21.60
C GLN A 99 -22.99 1.75 -20.66
N ASN A 100 -22.24 1.49 -19.58
CA ASN A 100 -21.96 2.50 -18.55
C ASN A 100 -20.51 2.41 -18.02
N PRO A 101 -19.48 2.66 -18.83
CA PRO A 101 -18.07 2.44 -18.45
C PRO A 101 -17.64 3.30 -17.25
N GLY A 102 -18.27 4.47 -17.05
CA GLY A 102 -18.02 5.37 -15.94
C GLY A 102 -18.34 4.77 -14.56
N ARG A 103 -19.24 3.78 -14.47
CA ARG A 103 -19.57 3.09 -13.19
C ARG A 103 -18.46 2.15 -12.73
N PHE A 104 -17.52 1.83 -13.62
CA PHE A 104 -16.46 0.86 -13.36
C PHE A 104 -15.11 1.54 -13.23
N TYR A 105 -15.03 2.69 -12.55
CA TYR A 105 -13.76 3.28 -12.09
C TYR A 105 -12.65 3.38 -13.16
N ARG A 106 -13.03 3.57 -14.42
CA ARG A 106 -12.13 3.47 -15.60
C ARG A 106 -10.93 4.42 -15.48
N GLU A 107 -11.19 5.64 -15.02
CA GLU A 107 -10.20 6.70 -14.87
C GLU A 107 -9.33 6.56 -13.61
N THR A 108 -9.55 5.51 -12.81
CA THR A 108 -8.71 5.26 -11.63
C THR A 108 -7.29 4.98 -12.08
N PRO A 109 -6.29 5.71 -11.58
CA PRO A 109 -4.95 5.45 -12.05
C PRO A 109 -4.43 4.09 -11.54
N PHE A 110 -3.60 3.41 -12.33
CA PHE A 110 -3.22 2.01 -12.10
C PHE A 110 -1.70 1.80 -12.14
N HIS A 111 -0.97 2.51 -13.02
CA HIS A 111 0.49 2.45 -13.17
C HIS A 111 1.03 1.02 -13.02
N GLY A 112 0.84 0.20 -14.06
CA GLY A 112 1.21 -1.21 -14.03
C GLY A 112 1.62 -1.72 -15.40
N THR A 113 2.03 -2.98 -15.44
CA THR A 113 2.39 -3.69 -16.66
C THR A 113 1.35 -4.78 -16.90
N LEU A 114 0.77 -4.80 -18.10
CA LEU A 114 -0.08 -5.89 -18.58
C LEU A 114 0.78 -6.86 -19.37
N TYR A 115 0.51 -8.16 -19.21
CA TYR A 115 1.21 -9.23 -19.91
C TYR A 115 0.26 -9.98 -20.82
N PHE A 116 0.77 -10.32 -22.01
CA PHE A 116 0.01 -11.00 -23.04
C PHE A 116 0.82 -12.14 -23.65
N THR A 117 0.12 -13.19 -24.07
CA THR A 117 0.70 -14.29 -24.84
C THR A 117 -0.05 -14.45 -26.15
N ARG A 118 0.60 -15.04 -27.17
CA ARG A 118 -0.09 -15.37 -28.42
C ARG A 118 -0.89 -16.66 -28.25
N ARG A 119 -2.21 -16.58 -28.42
CA ARG A 119 -3.11 -17.75 -28.55
C ARG A 119 -3.92 -17.62 -29.84
N ASN A 120 -3.87 -18.64 -30.69
CA ASN A 120 -4.63 -18.71 -31.95
C ASN A 120 -4.50 -17.45 -32.84
N GLY A 121 -3.30 -16.86 -32.90
CA GLY A 121 -3.03 -15.65 -33.68
C GLY A 121 -3.37 -14.32 -33.00
N PHE A 122 -4.06 -14.34 -31.86
CA PHE A 122 -4.44 -13.15 -31.09
C PHE A 122 -3.57 -12.97 -29.84
N SER A 123 -3.48 -11.72 -29.37
CA SER A 123 -2.81 -11.36 -28.12
C SER A 123 -3.78 -11.54 -26.96
N ALA A 124 -3.61 -12.62 -26.18
CA ALA A 124 -4.43 -12.94 -25.03
C ALA A 124 -3.82 -12.36 -23.74
N TYR A 125 -4.59 -11.57 -23.00
CA TYR A 125 -4.18 -11.04 -21.70
C TYR A 125 -4.12 -12.17 -20.67
N VAL A 126 -3.01 -12.27 -19.94
CA VAL A 126 -2.76 -13.36 -18.98
C VAL A 126 -2.56 -12.89 -17.55
N GLY A 127 -2.41 -11.58 -17.35
CA GLY A 127 -2.20 -11.02 -16.02
C GLY A 127 -1.47 -9.70 -16.03
N SER A 128 -1.23 -9.15 -14.85
CA SER A 128 -0.58 -7.85 -14.68
C SER A 128 0.33 -7.83 -13.47
N SER A 129 1.23 -6.86 -13.43
CA SER A 129 2.01 -6.52 -12.25
C SER A 129 1.87 -5.04 -11.96
N ARG A 130 1.84 -4.65 -10.68
CA ARG A 130 1.79 -3.24 -10.29
C ARG A 130 2.54 -3.00 -8.99
N ILE A 131 2.95 -1.76 -8.82
CA ILE A 131 3.44 -1.25 -7.53
C ILE A 131 2.36 -0.34 -6.97
N LYS A 132 2.04 -0.52 -5.70
CA LYS A 132 1.11 0.35 -4.99
C LYS A 132 1.68 1.76 -4.96
N ARG A 133 0.85 2.72 -5.41
CA ARG A 133 1.23 4.13 -5.45
C ARG A 133 1.48 4.66 -4.05
N VAL A 134 2.43 5.60 -3.95
CA VAL A 134 2.91 6.19 -2.69
C VAL A 134 1.78 6.72 -1.82
N ARG A 135 0.80 7.43 -2.40
CA ARG A 135 -0.40 7.88 -1.66
C ARG A 135 -1.22 6.73 -1.06
N ARG A 136 -1.39 5.64 -1.82
CA ARG A 136 -2.13 4.45 -1.36
C ARG A 136 -1.35 3.70 -0.28
N LEU A 137 -0.02 3.72 -0.34
CA LEU A 137 0.86 3.18 0.70
C LEU A 137 0.75 3.99 1.99
N ALA A 138 0.75 5.31 1.91
CA ALA A 138 0.52 6.21 3.05
C ALA A 138 -0.83 5.92 3.73
N GLU A 139 -1.91 5.85 2.94
CA GLU A 139 -3.25 5.55 3.44
C GLU A 139 -3.30 4.17 4.14
N LYS A 140 -2.73 3.13 3.52
CA LYS A 140 -2.72 1.78 4.11
C LYS A 140 -1.89 1.73 5.39
N SER A 141 -0.76 2.45 5.41
CA SER A 141 0.11 2.55 6.59
C SER A 141 -0.59 3.23 7.75
N ALA A 142 -1.21 4.38 7.49
CA ALA A 142 -1.99 5.11 8.47
C ALA A 142 -3.11 4.24 9.04
N ARG A 143 -3.88 3.55 8.18
CA ARG A 143 -4.97 2.68 8.63
C ARG A 143 -4.50 1.60 9.60
N ARG A 144 -3.43 0.87 9.28
CA ARG A 144 -2.87 -0.17 10.16
C ARG A 144 -2.44 0.38 11.52
N ILE A 145 -1.84 1.57 11.54
CA ILE A 145 -1.44 2.26 12.77
C ILE A 145 -2.67 2.69 13.58
N ILE A 146 -3.69 3.22 12.90
CA ILE A 146 -4.95 3.68 13.51
C ILE A 146 -5.71 2.50 14.12
N ASP A 147 -5.77 1.36 13.43
CA ASP A 147 -6.44 0.16 13.94
C ASP A 147 -5.76 -0.31 15.25
N ARG A 148 -4.42 -0.35 15.28
CA ARG A 148 -3.66 -0.66 16.52
C ARG A 148 -3.90 0.34 17.65
N ILE A 149 -3.98 1.62 17.33
CA ILE A 149 -4.27 2.67 18.31
C ILE A 149 -5.68 2.50 18.86
N PHE A 150 -6.65 2.22 18.00
CA PHE A 150 -8.03 1.98 18.40
C PHE A 150 -8.14 0.77 19.33
N ASP A 151 -7.47 -0.35 18.99
CA ASP A 151 -7.42 -1.53 19.86
C ASP A 151 -6.77 -1.22 21.22
N THR A 152 -5.82 -0.29 21.25
CA THR A 152 -5.19 0.17 22.51
C THR A 152 -6.14 1.02 23.34
N ILE A 153 -6.84 1.97 22.73
CA ILE A 153 -7.86 2.79 23.41
C ILE A 153 -8.98 1.89 23.95
N LYS A 154 -9.46 0.94 23.14
CA LYS A 154 -10.51 -0.01 23.54
C LYS A 154 -10.11 -0.83 24.77
N ARG A 155 -8.89 -1.40 24.79
CA ARG A 155 -8.39 -2.14 25.95
C ARG A 155 -8.31 -1.28 27.22
N HIS A 156 -7.89 -0.03 27.09
CA HIS A 156 -7.88 0.90 28.23
C HIS A 156 -9.30 1.25 28.70
N ALA A 157 -10.24 1.47 27.79
CA ALA A 157 -11.65 1.71 28.13
C ALA A 157 -12.29 0.48 28.81
N GLU A 158 -11.96 -0.74 28.36
CA GLU A 158 -12.37 -1.98 29.01
C GLU A 158 -11.82 -2.08 30.44
N THR A 159 -10.56 -1.69 30.66
CA THR A 159 -9.96 -1.64 32.01
C THR A 159 -10.68 -0.65 32.93
N LEU A 160 -11.04 0.54 32.43
CA LEU A 160 -11.81 1.52 33.20
C LEU A 160 -13.19 0.98 33.60
N ALA A 161 -13.84 0.27 32.68
CA ALA A 161 -15.13 -0.33 32.95
C ALA A 161 -15.03 -1.50 33.96
N ASP A 162 -13.94 -2.27 33.93
CA ASP A 162 -13.64 -3.30 34.93
C ASP A 162 -13.41 -2.68 36.32
N GLU A 163 -12.67 -1.57 36.39
CA GLU A 163 -12.47 -0.81 37.63
C GLU A 163 -13.80 -0.31 38.20
N ARG A 164 -14.68 0.23 37.34
CA ARG A 164 -16.02 0.66 37.77
C ARG A 164 -16.87 -0.51 38.28
N ALA A 165 -16.86 -1.65 37.59
CA ALA A 165 -17.58 -2.84 38.04
C ALA A 165 -17.10 -3.30 39.44
N ARG A 166 -15.77 -3.30 39.65
CA ARG A 166 -15.15 -3.61 40.95
C ARG A 166 -15.57 -2.62 42.03
N LEU A 167 -15.59 -1.32 41.76
CA LEU A 167 -16.03 -0.29 42.71
C LEU A 167 -17.50 -0.45 43.11
N LEU A 168 -18.34 -0.96 42.20
CA LEU A 168 -19.75 -1.27 42.47
C LEU A 168 -19.96 -2.65 43.11
N GLY A 169 -18.90 -3.44 43.31
CA GLY A 169 -18.98 -4.78 43.88
C GLY A 169 -19.74 -5.79 43.01
N ILE A 170 -19.83 -5.54 41.69
CA ILE A 170 -20.54 -6.42 40.76
C ILE A 170 -19.59 -7.03 39.71
N PRO A 171 -19.89 -8.23 39.18
CA PRO A 171 -19.21 -8.76 38.00
C PRO A 171 -19.38 -7.86 36.77
N ARG A 172 -18.38 -7.86 35.87
CA ARG A 172 -18.37 -7.02 34.66
C ARG A 172 -19.57 -7.28 33.74
N GLU A 173 -20.03 -8.52 33.70
CA GLU A 173 -21.16 -8.98 32.88
C GLU A 173 -22.50 -8.41 33.37
N ARG A 174 -22.56 -7.96 34.63
CA ARG A 174 -23.73 -7.33 35.24
C ARG A 174 -23.67 -5.80 35.21
N LEU A 175 -22.56 -5.22 34.73
CA LEU A 175 -22.40 -3.78 34.65
C LEU A 175 -23.21 -3.21 33.46
N LEU A 176 -24.38 -2.68 33.74
CA LEU A 176 -25.14 -1.88 32.79
C LEU A 176 -24.43 -0.53 32.58
N THR A 177 -23.86 -0.35 31.40
CA THR A 177 -23.11 0.87 31.06
C THR A 177 -23.94 1.72 30.10
N THR A 178 -24.15 3.00 30.42
CA THR A 178 -24.87 3.90 29.51
C THR A 178 -23.98 4.30 28.32
N PRO A 179 -24.56 4.73 27.18
CA PRO A 179 -23.77 5.28 26.08
C PRO A 179 -22.89 6.48 26.48
N ALA A 180 -23.37 7.31 27.42
CA ALA A 180 -22.60 8.43 27.94
C ALA A 180 -21.36 7.95 28.70
N ASP A 181 -21.53 6.96 29.58
CA ASP A 181 -20.45 6.33 30.34
C ASP A 181 -19.39 5.69 29.42
N MET A 182 -19.82 4.92 28.41
CA MET A 182 -18.89 4.32 27.44
C MET A 182 -18.10 5.38 26.67
N THR A 183 -18.77 6.49 26.33
CA THR A 183 -18.14 7.61 25.63
C THR A 183 -17.11 8.29 26.55
N GLU A 184 -17.44 8.53 27.82
CA GLU A 184 -16.51 9.14 28.76
C GLU A 184 -15.28 8.24 29.01
N GLU A 185 -15.48 6.94 29.19
CA GLU A 185 -14.39 5.97 29.36
C GLU A 185 -13.48 5.93 28.13
N PHE A 186 -14.08 5.94 26.94
CA PHE A 186 -13.32 6.00 25.69
C PHE A 186 -12.51 7.29 25.59
N LEU A 187 -13.10 8.45 25.90
CA LEU A 187 -12.40 9.74 25.86
C LEU A 187 -11.26 9.81 26.89
N ARG A 188 -11.46 9.27 28.10
CA ARG A 188 -10.41 9.15 29.11
C ARG A 188 -9.27 8.26 28.64
N ALA A 189 -9.58 7.12 28.02
CA ALA A 189 -8.61 6.21 27.45
C ALA A 189 -7.82 6.84 26.28
N GLU A 190 -8.50 7.58 25.40
CA GLU A 190 -7.88 8.33 24.31
C GLU A 190 -6.93 9.42 24.85
N ASN A 191 -7.38 10.22 25.82
CA ASN A 191 -6.56 11.27 26.42
C ASN A 191 -5.30 10.71 27.10
N ARG A 192 -5.43 9.58 27.80
CA ARG A 192 -4.26 8.89 28.38
C ARG A 192 -3.25 8.48 27.32
N LEU A 193 -3.71 7.93 26.19
CA LEU A 193 -2.83 7.57 25.08
C LEU A 193 -2.17 8.80 24.45
N LEU A 194 -2.90 9.91 24.30
CA LEU A 194 -2.34 11.17 23.82
C LEU A 194 -1.24 11.70 24.75
N ASP A 195 -1.44 11.61 26.06
CA ASP A 195 -0.44 11.97 27.05
C ASP A 195 0.78 11.04 26.99
N ASP A 196 0.57 9.73 26.82
CA ASP A 196 1.66 8.77 26.64
C ASP A 196 2.50 9.11 25.39
N LEU A 197 1.84 9.41 24.25
CA LEU A 197 2.50 9.82 23.01
C LEU A 197 3.29 11.11 23.18
N ARG A 198 2.69 12.13 23.81
CA ARG A 198 3.36 13.42 24.09
C ARG A 198 4.58 13.25 25.00
N ASN A 199 4.51 12.31 25.94
CA ASN A 199 5.61 11.97 26.85
C ASN A 199 6.53 10.85 26.33
N LYS A 200 6.44 10.53 25.02
CA LYS A 200 7.33 9.57 24.34
C LYS A 200 7.29 8.16 24.92
N ARG A 201 6.15 7.78 25.51
CA ARG A 201 5.94 6.43 26.01
C ARG A 201 5.48 5.52 24.87
N PRO A 202 6.05 4.31 24.74
CA PRO A 202 5.66 3.38 23.68
C PRO A 202 4.19 3.00 23.73
N ILE A 203 3.56 2.87 22.58
CA ILE A 203 2.20 2.34 22.45
C ILE A 203 2.18 0.87 22.91
N ALA A 204 1.21 0.48 23.73
CA ALA A 204 1.09 -0.89 24.21
C ALA A 204 0.85 -1.88 23.05
N GLY A 205 1.72 -2.89 22.91
CA GLY A 205 1.67 -3.84 21.80
C GLY A 205 2.60 -3.52 20.62
N ASP A 206 3.49 -2.52 20.74
CA ASP A 206 4.49 -2.19 19.72
C ASP A 206 5.60 -3.26 19.55
N LYS A 207 5.48 -4.42 20.22
CA LYS A 207 6.44 -5.53 20.10
C LYS A 207 6.32 -6.30 18.79
N GLU A 208 5.12 -6.39 18.21
CA GLU A 208 4.92 -6.98 16.88
C GLU A 208 4.88 -5.87 15.83
N PRO A 209 5.71 -5.92 14.77
CA PRO A 209 5.67 -4.90 13.73
C PRO A 209 4.37 -5.02 12.93
N LEU A 210 3.70 -3.88 12.67
CA LEU A 210 2.68 -3.85 11.61
C LEU A 210 3.38 -4.11 10.28
N VAL A 211 2.81 -4.97 9.43
CA VAL A 211 3.43 -5.32 8.14
C VAL A 211 2.54 -4.96 6.95
N ILE A 212 3.18 -4.53 5.86
CA ILE A 212 2.56 -4.39 4.55
C ILE A 212 3.36 -5.24 3.55
N ASN A 213 2.71 -6.28 3.02
CA ASN A 213 3.32 -7.23 2.10
C ASN A 213 2.92 -7.01 0.63
N ASP A 214 1.89 -6.19 0.37
CA ASP A 214 1.22 -6.04 -0.93
C ASP A 214 1.54 -4.68 -1.61
N VAL A 215 2.80 -4.23 -1.51
CA VAL A 215 3.24 -3.05 -2.25
C VAL A 215 3.60 -3.43 -3.68
N ALA A 216 4.35 -4.51 -3.88
CA ALA A 216 4.55 -5.10 -5.20
C ALA A 216 3.61 -6.29 -5.37
N GLY A 217 2.79 -6.26 -6.42
CA GLY A 217 1.77 -7.27 -6.65
C GLY A 217 1.75 -7.78 -8.09
N VAL A 218 1.48 -9.07 -8.26
CA VAL A 218 1.23 -9.73 -9.55
C VAL A 218 -0.18 -10.34 -9.51
N LYS A 219 -1.00 -10.05 -10.52
CA LYS A 219 -2.26 -10.74 -10.77
C LYS A 219 -2.06 -11.73 -11.91
N VAL A 220 -2.37 -13.00 -11.68
CA VAL A 220 -2.23 -14.09 -12.67
C VAL A 220 -3.60 -14.66 -12.99
N ILE A 221 -3.93 -14.74 -14.28
CA ILE A 221 -5.13 -15.45 -14.75
C ILE A 221 -4.74 -16.89 -15.03
N GLN A 222 -5.26 -17.82 -14.24
CA GLN A 222 -4.99 -19.24 -14.40
C GLN A 222 -6.20 -20.09 -13.98
N GLU A 223 -6.61 -20.98 -14.88
CA GLU A 223 -7.72 -21.91 -14.63
C GLU A 223 -7.35 -22.95 -13.57
N ALA A 224 -8.33 -23.38 -12.78
CA ALA A 224 -8.13 -24.24 -11.60
C ALA A 224 -7.20 -25.46 -11.82
N PRO A 225 -7.34 -26.26 -12.90
CA PRO A 225 -6.45 -27.40 -13.17
C PRO A 225 -4.98 -27.00 -13.34
N GLU A 226 -4.73 -25.75 -13.72
CA GLU A 226 -3.40 -25.26 -14.04
C GLU A 226 -2.78 -24.38 -12.94
N GLN A 227 -3.50 -24.05 -11.87
CA GLN A 227 -2.97 -23.25 -10.75
C GLN A 227 -1.82 -23.96 -10.03
N ARG A 228 -1.83 -25.30 -9.98
CA ARG A 228 -0.71 -26.09 -9.43
C ARG A 228 0.60 -25.87 -10.19
N LYS A 229 0.54 -25.51 -11.48
CA LYS A 229 1.74 -25.18 -12.27
C LYS A 229 2.47 -23.96 -11.71
N LEU A 230 1.73 -22.97 -11.20
CA LEU A 230 2.32 -21.79 -10.56
C LEU A 230 3.06 -22.17 -9.27
N MET A 231 2.46 -22.99 -8.41
CA MET A 231 3.12 -23.44 -7.18
C MET A 231 4.40 -24.23 -7.47
N THR A 232 4.35 -25.13 -8.45
CA THR A 232 5.54 -25.86 -8.92
C THR A 232 6.61 -24.91 -9.47
N LEU A 233 6.21 -23.92 -10.28
CA LEU A 233 7.12 -22.92 -10.84
C LEU A 233 7.80 -22.10 -9.74
N LEU A 234 7.03 -21.59 -8.78
CA LEU A 234 7.53 -20.83 -7.64
C LEU A 234 8.52 -21.66 -6.80
N GLY A 235 8.22 -22.94 -6.57
CA GLY A 235 9.11 -23.85 -5.83
C GLY A 235 10.41 -24.20 -6.56
N GLN A 236 10.47 -24.04 -7.88
CA GLN A 236 11.67 -24.27 -8.69
C GLN A 236 12.47 -22.99 -8.95
N MET A 237 11.89 -21.82 -8.71
CA MET A 237 12.55 -20.54 -8.95
C MET A 237 13.62 -20.27 -7.88
N PRO A 238 14.90 -20.06 -8.25
CA PRO A 238 15.95 -19.77 -7.29
C PRO A 238 15.66 -18.51 -6.48
N GLY A 239 15.83 -18.59 -5.16
CA GLY A 239 15.61 -17.47 -4.25
C GLY A 239 14.13 -17.09 -4.08
N CYS A 240 13.21 -18.02 -4.37
CA CYS A 240 11.78 -17.84 -4.25
C CYS A 240 11.20 -18.83 -3.22
N GLU A 241 10.32 -18.36 -2.34
CA GLU A 241 9.67 -19.18 -1.33
C GLU A 241 8.27 -18.64 -1.07
N VAL A 242 7.25 -19.50 -1.10
CA VAL A 242 5.89 -19.13 -0.69
C VAL A 242 5.84 -19.15 0.83
N VAL A 243 5.58 -17.99 1.45
CA VAL A 243 5.55 -17.85 2.91
C VAL A 243 4.14 -17.90 3.48
N GLU A 244 3.14 -17.57 2.65
CA GLU A 244 1.73 -17.55 3.05
C GLU A 244 0.87 -17.88 1.82
N GLU A 245 -0.16 -18.69 2.04
CA GLU A 245 -1.21 -19.01 1.07
C GLU A 245 -2.57 -18.79 1.74
N GLU A 246 -3.36 -17.89 1.18
CA GLU A 246 -4.71 -17.57 1.63
C GLU A 246 -5.70 -17.84 0.49
N VAL A 247 -6.64 -18.76 0.72
CA VAL A 247 -7.69 -19.08 -0.25
C VAL A 247 -8.96 -18.32 0.12
N HIS A 248 -9.43 -17.49 -0.80
CA HIS A 248 -10.70 -16.78 -0.68
C HIS A 248 -11.81 -17.53 -1.42
N ALA A 249 -12.95 -17.69 -0.75
CA ALA A 249 -14.16 -18.26 -1.32
C ALA A 249 -15.38 -17.40 -0.95
N GLY A 250 -16.34 -17.28 -1.88
CA GLY A 250 -17.59 -16.54 -1.69
C GLY A 250 -17.77 -15.47 -2.76
N ARG A 251 -18.01 -14.22 -2.34
CA ARG A 251 -18.20 -13.08 -3.27
C ARG A 251 -16.94 -12.75 -4.09
N TYR A 252 -15.77 -13.14 -3.58
CA TYR A 252 -14.49 -12.99 -4.26
C TYR A 252 -13.72 -14.30 -4.15
N ASN A 253 -13.43 -14.93 -5.29
CA ASN A 253 -12.71 -16.20 -5.32
C ASN A 253 -11.33 -16.01 -5.95
N ALA A 254 -10.29 -16.20 -5.14
CA ALA A 254 -8.89 -16.11 -5.56
C ALA A 254 -7.99 -16.79 -4.53
N THR A 255 -6.80 -17.20 -4.97
CA THR A 255 -5.72 -17.58 -4.07
C THR A 255 -4.71 -16.44 -4.00
N ASN A 256 -4.51 -15.92 -2.80
CA ASN A 256 -3.47 -14.93 -2.52
C ASN A 256 -2.24 -15.63 -1.96
N LEU A 257 -1.08 -15.32 -2.51
CA LEU A 257 0.20 -15.82 -2.07
C LEU A 257 1.05 -14.64 -1.63
N ILE A 258 1.72 -14.77 -0.50
CA ILE A 258 2.87 -13.93 -0.17
C ILE A 258 4.13 -14.73 -0.48
N VAL A 259 4.97 -14.17 -1.34
CA VAL A 259 6.18 -14.82 -1.84
C VAL A 259 7.40 -14.03 -1.41
N ARG A 260 8.31 -14.68 -0.69
CA ARG A 260 9.65 -14.17 -0.44
C ARG A 260 10.49 -14.37 -1.69
N PHE A 261 11.06 -13.28 -2.20
CA PHE A 261 11.87 -13.28 -3.40
C PHE A 261 13.20 -12.57 -3.13
N ARG A 262 14.31 -13.19 -3.52
CA ARG A 262 15.66 -12.59 -3.54
C ARG A 262 15.91 -11.97 -4.92
N PRO A 263 15.84 -10.64 -5.07
CA PRO A 263 16.01 -10.01 -6.37
C PRO A 263 17.45 -10.13 -6.88
N PRO A 264 17.68 -10.34 -8.19
CA PRO A 264 19.02 -10.37 -8.77
C PRO A 264 19.61 -8.94 -8.81
N ARG A 265 20.24 -8.51 -7.71
CA ARG A 265 20.74 -7.14 -7.52
C ARG A 265 21.63 -6.65 -8.65
N GLU A 266 22.60 -7.44 -9.08
CA GLU A 266 23.54 -7.01 -10.13
C GLU A 266 22.84 -6.84 -11.49
N GLU A 267 21.84 -7.67 -11.81
CA GLU A 267 21.01 -7.49 -13.01
C GLU A 267 20.20 -6.18 -12.93
N ILE A 268 19.61 -5.90 -11.76
CA ILE A 268 18.87 -4.65 -11.49
C ILE A 268 19.77 -3.42 -11.63
N LEU A 269 21.03 -3.53 -11.21
CA LEU A 269 22.01 -2.44 -11.20
C LEU A 269 22.68 -2.17 -12.56
N THR A 270 22.49 -3.05 -13.56
CA THR A 270 23.01 -2.82 -14.93
C THR A 270 22.47 -1.55 -15.58
N ARG A 271 21.28 -1.09 -15.16
CA ARG A 271 20.63 0.10 -15.70
C ARG A 271 20.86 1.28 -14.75
N PRO A 272 21.39 2.44 -15.21
CA PRO A 272 21.44 3.64 -14.36
C PRO A 272 20.04 4.17 -14.04
N LEU A 273 19.94 5.11 -13.12
CA LEU A 273 18.70 5.83 -12.84
C LEU A 273 18.20 6.57 -14.09
N GLY A 274 16.89 6.55 -14.32
CA GLY A 274 16.27 7.23 -15.45
C GLY A 274 16.19 8.75 -15.26
N PRO A 275 16.00 9.53 -16.35
CA PRO A 275 16.07 11.00 -16.33
C PRO A 275 15.04 11.63 -15.37
N GLY A 276 13.84 11.07 -15.25
CA GLY A 276 12.82 11.60 -14.34
C GLY A 276 13.27 11.62 -12.87
N ILE A 277 13.90 10.53 -12.41
CA ILE A 277 14.41 10.44 -11.03
C ILE A 277 15.66 11.29 -10.87
N LEU A 278 16.55 11.31 -11.87
CA LEU A 278 17.73 12.16 -11.85
C LEU A 278 17.35 13.64 -11.70
N ASN A 279 16.32 14.11 -12.41
CA ASN A 279 15.82 15.48 -12.28
C ASN A 279 15.28 15.76 -10.87
N ILE A 280 14.53 14.82 -10.28
CA ILE A 280 14.05 14.94 -8.90
C ILE A 280 15.23 15.05 -7.93
N MET A 281 16.21 14.16 -8.05
CA MET A 281 17.40 14.13 -7.20
C MET A 281 18.25 15.40 -7.36
N GLN A 282 18.40 15.92 -8.58
CA GLN A 282 19.07 17.20 -8.86
C GLN A 282 18.36 18.37 -8.20
N SER A 283 17.02 18.44 -8.28
CA SER A 283 16.26 19.49 -7.59
C SER A 283 16.49 19.48 -6.07
N ARG A 284 16.80 18.29 -5.53
CA ARG A 284 17.15 18.05 -4.12
C ARG A 284 18.62 18.27 -3.77
N GLY A 285 19.48 18.60 -4.74
CA GLY A 285 20.89 18.91 -4.51
C GLY A 285 21.85 17.77 -4.79
N PHE A 286 21.40 16.64 -5.35
CA PHE A 286 22.26 15.53 -5.75
C PHE A 286 22.72 15.69 -7.20
N SER A 287 24.01 15.55 -7.48
CA SER A 287 24.45 15.37 -8.86
C SER A 287 23.95 14.01 -9.42
N PRO A 288 23.81 13.87 -10.75
CA PRO A 288 23.44 12.58 -11.36
C PRO A 288 24.40 11.45 -11.02
N TYR A 289 25.69 11.77 -10.88
CA TYR A 289 26.71 10.81 -10.48
C TYR A 289 26.48 10.32 -9.05
N GLU A 290 26.29 11.24 -8.09
CA GLU A 290 26.01 10.89 -6.70
C GLU A 290 24.70 10.12 -6.54
N ALA A 291 23.65 10.49 -7.29
CA ALA A 291 22.37 9.80 -7.27
C ALA A 291 22.52 8.34 -7.73
N ASN A 292 23.23 8.09 -8.82
CA ASN A 292 23.49 6.73 -9.31
C ASN A 292 24.35 5.93 -8.32
N ARG A 293 25.44 6.52 -7.81
CA ARG A 293 26.29 5.86 -6.80
C ARG A 293 25.49 5.50 -5.54
N SER A 294 24.68 6.44 -5.05
CA SER A 294 23.83 6.22 -3.87
C SER A 294 22.79 5.14 -4.10
N PHE A 295 22.23 5.02 -5.32
CA PHE A 295 21.31 3.94 -5.66
C PHE A 295 21.99 2.58 -5.66
N VAL A 296 23.22 2.48 -6.19
CA VAL A 296 24.02 1.25 -6.15
C VAL A 296 24.29 0.82 -4.70
N GLU A 297 24.77 1.74 -3.87
CA GLU A 297 25.02 1.50 -2.45
C GLU A 297 23.73 1.09 -1.72
N PHE A 298 22.62 1.79 -1.99
CA PHE A 298 21.32 1.49 -1.41
C PHE A 298 20.87 0.06 -1.71
N VAL A 299 20.96 -0.39 -2.96
CA VAL A 299 20.55 -1.75 -3.36
C VAL A 299 21.46 -2.81 -2.75
N ARG A 300 22.78 -2.57 -2.70
CA ARG A 300 23.76 -3.53 -2.19
C ARG A 300 23.75 -3.65 -0.65
N SER A 301 23.39 -2.59 0.06
CA SER A 301 23.34 -2.58 1.53
C SER A 301 21.97 -2.94 2.12
N GLY A 302 20.94 -3.06 1.29
CA GLY A 302 19.59 -3.43 1.74
C GLY A 302 19.47 -4.91 2.13
N GLU A 303 18.26 -5.30 2.51
CA GLU A 303 17.86 -6.68 2.83
C GLU A 303 17.97 -7.59 1.60
N GLU A 304 18.31 -8.86 1.82
CA GLU A 304 18.52 -9.85 0.76
C GLU A 304 17.22 -10.20 0.03
N ASP A 305 16.10 -10.14 0.71
CA ASP A 305 14.79 -10.54 0.20
C ASP A 305 13.72 -9.47 0.39
N VAL A 306 12.71 -9.55 -0.47
CA VAL A 306 11.48 -8.76 -0.44
C VAL A 306 10.27 -9.67 -0.49
N LEU A 307 9.12 -9.19 -0.03
CA LEU A 307 7.84 -9.86 -0.20
C LEU A 307 7.05 -9.30 -1.39
N VAL A 308 6.52 -10.21 -2.21
CA VAL A 308 5.67 -9.94 -3.37
C VAL A 308 4.34 -10.65 -3.19
N GLU A 309 3.24 -9.93 -3.39
CA GLU A 309 1.90 -10.51 -3.41
C GLU A 309 1.61 -11.09 -4.80
N ILE A 310 1.10 -12.32 -4.86
CA ILE A 310 0.54 -12.90 -6.09
C ILE A 310 -0.93 -13.21 -5.83
N ILE A 311 -1.82 -12.70 -6.68
CA ILE A 311 -3.24 -13.04 -6.68
C ILE A 311 -3.53 -13.88 -7.91
N VAL A 312 -4.06 -15.08 -7.70
CA VAL A 312 -4.35 -16.03 -8.77
C VAL A 312 -5.85 -16.27 -8.80
N SER A 313 -6.45 -16.12 -9.98
CA SER A 313 -7.86 -16.39 -10.19
C SER A 313 -8.09 -16.91 -11.61
N ASN A 314 -9.22 -17.57 -11.87
CA ASN A 314 -9.63 -17.85 -13.24
C ASN A 314 -10.03 -16.55 -13.97
N TYR A 315 -10.30 -16.65 -15.26
CA TYR A 315 -10.65 -15.48 -16.07
C TYR A 315 -11.95 -14.79 -15.62
N GLN A 316 -13.01 -15.55 -15.35
CA GLN A 316 -14.30 -14.98 -14.92
C GLN A 316 -14.17 -14.26 -13.57
N GLU A 317 -13.45 -14.81 -12.60
CA GLU A 317 -13.19 -14.17 -11.31
C GLU A 317 -12.33 -12.91 -11.45
N MET A 318 -11.40 -12.89 -12.40
CA MET A 318 -10.67 -11.67 -12.75
C MET A 318 -11.63 -10.58 -13.25
N LEU A 319 -12.56 -10.94 -14.14
CA LEU A 319 -13.62 -10.04 -14.62
C LEU A 319 -14.52 -9.56 -13.48
N GLU A 320 -15.01 -10.45 -12.62
CA GLU A 320 -15.85 -10.07 -11.47
C GLU A 320 -15.13 -9.08 -10.54
N SER A 321 -13.81 -9.26 -10.36
CA SER A 321 -12.98 -8.39 -9.52
C SER A 321 -12.72 -6.99 -10.10
N GLU A 322 -13.00 -6.78 -11.39
CA GLU A 322 -12.76 -5.52 -12.08
C GLU A 322 -14.06 -4.86 -12.55
N VAL A 323 -15.09 -5.61 -12.93
CA VAL A 323 -16.34 -5.08 -13.51
C VAL A 323 -17.62 -5.75 -12.99
N GLY A 324 -17.53 -6.65 -12.01
CA GLY A 324 -18.69 -7.43 -11.55
C GLY A 324 -19.03 -7.25 -10.08
N LEU A 325 -19.31 -8.36 -9.39
CA LEU A 325 -19.86 -8.32 -8.04
C LEU A 325 -18.84 -7.91 -6.97
N CYS A 326 -17.55 -7.98 -7.26
CA CYS A 326 -16.49 -7.77 -6.26
C CYS A 326 -15.40 -6.81 -6.72
N ILE A 327 -15.80 -5.72 -7.39
CA ILE A 327 -14.92 -4.69 -7.92
C ILE A 327 -13.91 -4.24 -6.83
N HIS A 328 -12.63 -4.31 -7.16
CA HIS A 328 -11.55 -3.98 -6.25
C HIS A 328 -11.70 -2.59 -5.61
N GLU A 329 -12.10 -1.59 -6.40
CA GLU A 329 -12.31 -0.22 -5.94
C GLU A 329 -13.47 -0.08 -4.96
N ASP A 330 -14.58 -0.83 -5.13
CA ASP A 330 -15.68 -0.84 -4.16
C ASP A 330 -15.23 -1.39 -2.81
N ARG A 331 -14.45 -2.48 -2.81
CA ARG A 331 -13.89 -3.04 -1.56
C ARG A 331 -12.96 -2.04 -0.87
N ILE A 332 -12.21 -1.25 -1.64
CA ILE A 332 -11.38 -0.18 -1.09
C ILE A 332 -12.22 0.89 -0.41
N ILE A 333 -13.33 1.30 -1.02
CA ILE A 333 -14.25 2.30 -0.49
C ILE A 333 -14.95 1.76 0.76
N GLU A 334 -15.46 0.54 0.73
CA GLU A 334 -16.09 -0.13 1.87
C GLU A 334 -15.13 -0.19 3.06
N GLN A 335 -13.87 -0.59 2.86
CA GLN A 335 -12.86 -0.55 3.92
C GLN A 335 -12.63 0.84 4.53
N ARG A 336 -12.79 1.92 3.75
CA ARG A 336 -12.71 3.30 4.27
C ARG A 336 -13.97 3.64 5.06
N LEU A 337 -15.14 3.30 4.53
CA LEU A 337 -16.45 3.55 5.12
C LEU A 337 -16.71 2.73 6.40
N CYS A 338 -16.07 1.58 6.57
CA CYS A 338 -16.18 0.73 7.75
C CYS A 338 -15.08 0.97 8.79
N GLN A 339 -14.17 1.94 8.58
CA GLN A 339 -13.18 2.29 9.60
C GLN A 339 -13.88 2.80 10.87
N GLN A 340 -13.75 2.04 11.96
CA GLN A 340 -14.48 2.27 13.21
C GLN A 340 -14.03 3.54 13.95
N TYR A 341 -12.72 3.79 13.95
CA TYR A 341 -12.14 4.94 14.64
C TYR A 341 -11.79 6.08 13.68
N ARG A 342 -12.42 7.23 13.91
CA ARG A 342 -12.32 8.43 13.05
C ARG A 342 -12.04 9.70 13.85
N GLY A 343 -11.50 9.55 15.06
CA GLY A 343 -11.15 10.67 15.92
C GLY A 343 -10.03 11.55 15.34
N PRO A 344 -9.77 12.71 15.96
CA PRO A 344 -8.70 13.63 15.55
C PRO A 344 -7.31 12.99 15.51
N LEU A 345 -6.99 12.11 16.46
CA LEU A 345 -5.71 11.37 16.45
C LEU A 345 -5.59 10.51 15.18
N ALA A 346 -6.67 9.82 14.80
CA ALA A 346 -6.69 9.04 13.55
C ALA A 346 -6.46 9.94 12.33
N ARG A 347 -7.13 11.11 12.28
CA ARG A 347 -6.95 12.08 11.19
C ARG A 347 -5.52 12.60 11.12
N ASN A 348 -4.92 12.95 12.26
CA ASN A 348 -3.55 13.45 12.32
C ASN A 348 -2.54 12.40 11.83
N ILE A 349 -2.74 11.13 12.15
CA ILE A 349 -1.89 10.03 11.65
C ILE A 349 -2.02 9.89 10.13
N GLN A 350 -3.24 9.95 9.59
CA GLN A 350 -3.44 9.95 8.13
C GLN A 350 -2.67 11.08 7.46
N CYS A 351 -2.84 12.30 7.99
CA CYS A 351 -2.18 13.49 7.47
C CYS A 351 -0.65 13.38 7.56
N LEU A 352 -0.11 12.91 8.69
CA LEU A 352 1.34 12.79 8.90
C LEU A 352 1.96 11.78 7.92
N LEU A 353 1.31 10.62 7.74
CA LEU A 353 1.79 9.59 6.81
C LEU A 353 1.67 10.08 5.35
N GLU A 354 0.60 10.77 4.99
CA GLU A 354 0.46 11.36 3.65
C GLU A 354 1.53 12.43 3.42
N TYR A 355 1.81 13.29 4.40
CA TYR A 355 2.90 14.27 4.34
C TYR A 355 4.27 13.59 4.19
N LEU A 356 4.59 12.58 5.00
CA LEU A 356 5.85 11.83 4.94
C LEU A 356 6.11 11.23 3.56
N PHE A 357 5.09 10.63 2.96
CA PHE A 357 5.20 9.99 1.66
C PHE A 357 5.10 10.98 0.48
N ALA A 358 4.43 12.12 0.67
CA ALA A 358 4.41 13.21 -0.31
C ALA A 358 5.70 14.05 -0.29
N PHE A 359 6.36 14.14 0.86
CA PHE A 359 7.54 14.98 1.05
C PHE A 359 8.60 14.71 -0.02
N PRO A 360 9.03 13.48 -0.35
CA PRO A 360 9.99 13.16 -1.43
C PRO A 360 9.64 13.66 -2.83
N ALA A 361 8.35 13.89 -3.12
CA ALA A 361 7.91 14.38 -4.42
C ALA A 361 7.98 15.92 -4.52
N SER A 362 8.18 16.62 -3.41
CA SER A 362 8.28 18.08 -3.37
C SER A 362 9.65 18.61 -3.83
N HIS A 363 9.80 19.94 -3.89
CA HIS A 363 11.09 20.60 -4.12
C HIS A 363 11.76 21.08 -2.81
N ARG A 364 11.19 20.77 -1.64
CA ARG A 364 11.76 21.19 -0.35
C ARG A 364 12.97 20.32 0.00
N ARG A 365 14.12 20.92 0.28
CA ARG A 365 15.34 20.18 0.66
C ARG A 365 15.40 19.90 2.15
N GLU A 366 14.88 20.81 2.96
CA GLU A 366 14.89 20.72 4.41
C GLU A 366 13.49 20.40 4.92
N LEU A 367 13.43 19.64 6.01
CA LEU A 367 12.18 19.26 6.66
C LEU A 367 11.60 20.39 7.52
N GLY A 368 12.47 21.10 8.25
CA GLY A 368 12.02 22.06 9.28
C GLY A 368 11.32 21.38 10.45
N GLU A 369 10.41 22.09 11.10
CA GLU A 369 9.48 21.51 12.09
C GLU A 369 8.41 20.67 11.38
N LEU A 370 8.02 19.54 11.98
CA LEU A 370 6.91 18.75 11.46
C LEU A 370 5.61 19.56 11.54
N PRO A 371 4.86 19.66 10.43
CA PRO A 371 3.63 20.45 10.42
C PRO A 371 2.49 19.77 11.21
N ILE A 372 2.62 18.49 11.56
CA ILE A 372 1.56 17.71 12.18
C ILE A 372 2.11 17.04 13.43
N LYS A 373 1.59 17.44 14.58
CA LYS A 373 1.78 16.75 15.87
C LYS A 373 0.52 15.96 16.18
N ILE A 374 0.66 14.66 16.38
CA ILE A 374 -0.51 13.76 16.42
C ILE A 374 -1.47 14.03 17.58
N TRP A 375 -1.03 14.73 18.64
CA TRP A 375 -1.83 15.11 19.80
C TRP A 375 -2.49 16.49 19.73
N ASN A 376 -2.31 17.23 18.63
CA ASN A 376 -2.96 18.53 18.44
C ASN A 376 -4.35 18.39 17.78
N ARG A 377 -5.12 19.49 17.76
CA ARG A 377 -6.38 19.57 17.03
C ARG A 377 -6.19 20.47 15.81
N TYR A 378 -6.58 19.96 14.64
CA TYR A 378 -6.51 20.68 13.37
C TYR A 378 -7.86 20.63 12.67
N LEU A 379 -8.22 21.70 11.97
CA LEU A 379 -9.31 21.66 11.00
C LEU A 379 -8.84 20.93 9.73
N PRO A 380 -9.74 20.30 8.96
CA PRO A 380 -9.39 19.65 7.70
C PRO A 380 -8.60 20.55 6.74
N ASP A 381 -8.99 21.82 6.62
CA ASP A 381 -8.40 22.81 5.70
C ASP A 381 -6.92 23.06 5.98
N TYR A 382 -6.49 22.92 7.24
CA TYR A 382 -5.08 23.06 7.61
C TYR A 382 -4.19 22.06 6.86
N PHE A 383 -4.69 20.85 6.65
CA PHE A 383 -3.92 19.81 5.94
C PHE A 383 -3.79 20.11 4.44
N ASP A 384 -4.86 20.61 3.82
CA ASP A 384 -4.84 21.00 2.41
C ASP A 384 -3.82 22.12 2.19
N GLU A 385 -3.77 23.11 3.10
CA GLU A 385 -2.77 24.18 3.06
C GLU A 385 -1.34 23.67 3.25
N ILE A 386 -1.09 22.73 4.18
CA ILE A 386 0.24 22.11 4.32
C ILE A 386 0.69 21.45 3.01
N LEU A 387 -0.19 20.70 2.35
CA LEU A 387 0.15 20.03 1.10
C LEU A 387 0.35 21.04 -0.03
N LYS A 388 -0.51 22.06 -0.17
CA LYS A 388 -0.31 23.15 -1.14
C LYS A 388 1.05 23.81 -0.94
N GLN A 389 1.39 24.18 0.30
CA GLN A 389 2.69 24.78 0.64
C GLN A 389 3.88 23.86 0.37
N LEU A 390 3.72 22.55 0.57
CA LEU A 390 4.75 21.55 0.26
C LEU A 390 5.11 21.59 -1.24
N PHE A 391 4.11 21.78 -2.11
CA PHE A 391 4.27 21.87 -3.56
C PHE A 391 4.34 23.30 -4.11
N ARG A 392 4.44 24.32 -3.25
CA ARG A 392 4.46 25.76 -3.62
C ARG A 392 3.25 26.19 -4.46
N ILE A 393 2.09 25.59 -4.21
CA ILE A 393 0.83 26.06 -4.76
C ILE A 393 0.44 27.32 -3.97
N PRO A 394 0.16 28.46 -4.64
CA PRO A 394 -0.23 29.70 -3.96
C PRO A 394 -1.50 29.49 -3.12
N PRO A 395 -1.64 30.16 -1.96
CA PRO A 395 -2.91 30.20 -1.26
C PRO A 395 -3.95 30.97 -2.08
N ASP A 396 -5.23 30.69 -1.87
CA ASP A 396 -6.35 31.29 -2.61
C ASP A 396 -6.56 32.80 -2.31
N ASN A 397 -5.70 33.41 -1.49
CA ASN A 397 -5.72 34.83 -1.17
C ASN A 397 -4.96 35.64 -2.23
N PHE A 398 -5.61 35.92 -3.36
CA PHE A 398 -5.14 36.89 -4.37
C PHE A 398 -5.65 38.33 -4.10
N LEU A 399 -5.94 38.65 -2.83
CA LEU A 399 -6.38 39.98 -2.41
C LEU A 399 -5.37 40.59 -1.44
N GLU A 400 -4.20 40.96 -1.96
CA GLU A 400 -3.39 42.08 -1.44
C GLU A 400 -2.88 42.92 -2.60
#